data_AF-E6K743-F1
#
_entry.id   AF-E6K743-F1
#
_cell.length_a   1.000
_cell.length_b   1.000
_cell.length_c   1.000
_cell.angle_alpha   90.00
_cell.angle_beta   90.00
_cell.angle_gamma   90.00
#
_symmetry.space_group_name_H-M   'P 1'
#
loop_
_entity.id
_entity.type
_entity.pdbx_description
1 polymer ?
#
loop_
_entity_poly.entity_id
_entity_poly.type
_entity_poly.pdbx_seq_one_letter_code
_entity_poly.pdbx_strand_id
1 'polypeptide(L)'
;MQMKISNNYILSFCIVALAVAAFVSVNRPLRFDRKRKARETAVIERIRLIGQAEKGYLQKHGVYTADFRQLTAEKLLADSLQFIPYSNGQRFVLQATVDVSPTGHRRPLVECSAPYEAYLNGLDENHIKRLIDDAMAAGKFPGVSIGDTNGTQ
;
A
#
# COMPACT_ATOMS: atom_id res chain seq x y z
N MET A 1 17.92 7.65 -61.62
CA MET A 1 18.87 7.64 -60.48
C MET A 1 18.44 6.50 -59.55
N GLN A 2 19.06 5.32 -59.69
CA GLN A 2 18.67 4.09 -58.97
C GLN A 2 19.27 4.14 -57.56
N MET A 3 18.48 4.47 -56.53
CA MET A 3 18.98 4.43 -55.14
C MET A 3 19.10 2.98 -54.67
N LYS A 4 20.33 2.44 -54.66
CA LYS A 4 20.63 1.16 -54.01
C LYS A 4 20.66 1.39 -52.49
N ILE A 5 19.52 1.18 -51.84
CA ILE A 5 19.45 1.13 -50.38
C ILE A 5 20.17 -0.17 -49.95
N SER A 6 21.40 -0.04 -49.47
CA SER A 6 22.18 -1.20 -49.00
C SER A 6 21.53 -1.86 -47.80
N ASN A 7 21.49 -3.20 -47.79
CA ASN A 7 20.93 -4.05 -46.73
C ASN A 7 21.42 -3.67 -45.32
N ASN A 8 22.63 -3.11 -45.19
CA ASN A 8 23.16 -2.58 -43.93
C ASN A 8 22.37 -1.42 -43.32
N TYR A 9 21.77 -0.55 -44.14
CA TYR A 9 20.92 0.54 -43.63
C TYR A 9 19.59 0.01 -43.09
N ILE A 10 19.02 -1.01 -43.75
CA ILE A 10 17.83 -1.73 -43.28
C ILE A 10 18.15 -2.43 -41.96
N LEU A 11 19.32 -3.08 -41.86
CA LEU A 11 19.78 -3.74 -40.64
C LEU A 11 19.98 -2.75 -39.49
N SER A 12 20.60 -1.61 -39.75
CA SER A 12 20.82 -0.55 -38.75
C SER A 12 19.50 0.03 -38.24
N PHE A 13 18.54 0.30 -39.13
CA PHE A 13 17.21 0.76 -38.75
C PHE A 13 16.47 -0.27 -37.89
N CYS A 14 16.56 -1.56 -38.23
CA CYS A 14 16.01 -2.64 -37.41
C CYS A 14 16.63 -2.69 -36.01
N ILE A 15 17.94 -2.52 -35.87
CA ILE A 15 18.61 -2.51 -34.56
C ILE A 15 18.14 -1.32 -33.71
N VAL A 16 18.03 -0.13 -34.30
CA VAL A 16 17.54 1.07 -33.60
C VAL A 16 16.07 0.91 -33.21
N ALA A 17 15.23 0.39 -34.12
CA ALA A 17 13.82 0.13 -33.84
C ALA A 17 13.64 -0.90 -32.71
N LEU A 18 14.44 -1.96 -32.70
CA LEU A 18 14.44 -2.96 -31.63
C LEU A 18 14.94 -2.39 -30.30
N ALA A 19 15.97 -1.55 -30.31
CA ALA A 19 16.47 -0.87 -29.10
C ALA A 19 15.42 0.08 -28.50
N VAL A 20 14.71 0.85 -29.34
CA VAL A 20 13.61 1.72 -28.92
C VAL A 20 12.43 0.89 -28.39
N ALA A 21 12.06 -0.19 -29.08
CA ALA A 21 10.99 -1.08 -28.64
C ALA A 21 11.33 -1.76 -27.30
N ALA A 22 12.58 -2.18 -27.09
CA ALA A 22 13.06 -2.72 -25.82
C ALA A 22 13.02 -1.68 -24.70
N PHE A 23 13.47 -0.45 -24.96
CA PHE A 23 13.43 0.64 -23.97
C PHE A 23 11.99 1.01 -23.58
N VAL A 24 11.08 1.06 -24.55
CA VAL A 24 9.65 1.31 -24.31
C VAL A 24 9.00 0.15 -23.57
N SER A 25 9.34 -1.10 -23.89
CA SER A 25 8.82 -2.31 -23.23
C SER A 25 9.18 -2.35 -21.75
N VAL A 26 10.44 -2.03 -21.40
CA VAL A 26 10.90 -1.98 -20.01
C VAL A 26 10.27 -0.82 -19.23
N ASN A 27 10.00 0.32 -19.88
CA ASN A 27 9.44 1.50 -19.22
C ASN A 27 7.92 1.47 -19.02
N ARG A 28 7.18 0.59 -19.71
CA ARG A 28 5.71 0.47 -19.58
C ARG A 28 5.20 -0.09 -18.24
N PRO A 29 5.76 -1.16 -17.63
CA PRO A 29 5.28 -1.65 -16.33
C PRO A 29 5.53 -0.66 -15.17
N LEU A 30 6.56 0.18 -15.28
CA LEU A 30 7.00 1.08 -14.21
C LEU A 30 6.00 2.18 -13.82
N ARG A 31 5.06 2.58 -14.70
CA ARG A 31 4.14 3.70 -14.39
C ARG A 31 3.13 3.33 -13.30
N PHE A 32 2.59 2.12 -13.35
CA PHE A 32 1.65 1.64 -12.33
C PHE A 32 2.39 1.45 -11.01
N ASP A 33 3.54 0.77 -11.03
CA ASP A 33 4.31 0.48 -9.82
C ASP A 33 4.80 1.74 -9.12
N ARG A 34 5.25 2.75 -9.88
CA ARG A 34 5.62 4.06 -9.31
C ARG A 34 4.45 4.74 -8.62
N LYS A 35 3.28 4.78 -9.27
CA LYS A 35 2.07 5.40 -8.69
C LYS A 35 1.59 4.62 -7.47
N ARG A 36 1.52 3.29 -7.57
CA ARG A 36 1.19 2.40 -6.47
C ARG A 36 2.11 2.66 -5.28
N LYS A 37 3.43 2.59 -5.47
CA LYS A 37 4.41 2.78 -4.40
C LYS A 37 4.27 4.14 -3.72
N ALA A 38 4.10 5.21 -4.50
CA ALA A 38 3.87 6.55 -3.94
C ALA A 38 2.60 6.63 -3.09
N ARG A 39 1.49 6.03 -3.54
CA ARG A 39 0.24 6.00 -2.79
C ARG A 39 0.35 5.11 -1.55
N GLU A 40 0.99 3.96 -1.67
CA GLU A 40 1.23 3.01 -0.59
C GLU A 40 2.09 3.63 0.52
N THR A 41 3.13 4.39 0.19
CA THR A 41 3.92 5.14 1.16
C THR A 41 3.07 6.14 1.96
N ALA A 42 2.18 6.87 1.28
CA ALA A 42 1.27 7.80 1.98
C ALA A 42 0.28 7.09 2.91
N VAL A 43 -0.18 5.89 2.53
CA VAL A 43 -1.05 5.04 3.34
C VAL A 43 -0.29 4.52 4.57
N ILE A 44 0.91 3.97 4.38
CA ILE A 44 1.77 3.46 5.45
C ILE A 44 2.08 4.55 6.47
N GLU A 45 2.38 5.77 6.02
CA GLU A 45 2.65 6.89 6.93
C GLU A 45 1.43 7.23 7.79
N ARG A 46 0.22 7.24 7.22
CA ARG A 46 -1.00 7.44 8.00
C ARG A 46 -1.23 6.31 9.00
N ILE A 47 -1.02 5.07 8.60
CA ILE A 47 -1.13 3.92 9.50
C ILE A 47 -0.13 4.04 10.66
N ARG A 48 1.10 4.49 10.40
CA ARG A 48 2.10 4.75 11.44
C ARG A 48 1.64 5.81 12.44
N LEU A 49 1.04 6.91 11.98
CA LEU A 49 0.48 7.96 12.84
C LEU A 49 -0.70 7.43 13.67
N ILE A 50 -1.59 6.64 13.08
CA ILE A 50 -2.68 5.97 13.80
C ILE A 50 -2.12 5.04 14.88
N GLY A 51 -1.10 4.24 14.55
CA GLY A 51 -0.42 3.37 15.50
C GLY A 51 0.24 4.13 16.65
N GLN A 52 0.82 5.31 16.39
CA GLN A 52 1.35 6.18 17.45
C GLN A 52 0.24 6.71 18.37
N ALA A 53 -0.90 7.11 17.79
CA ALA A 53 -2.05 7.56 18.57
C ALA A 53 -2.61 6.45 19.45
N GLU A 54 -2.77 5.24 18.91
CA GLU A 54 -3.20 4.06 19.67
C GLU A 54 -2.21 3.71 20.79
N LYS A 55 -0.89 3.79 20.54
CA LYS A 55 0.12 3.61 21.61
C LYS A 55 -0.01 4.65 22.71
N GLY A 56 -0.29 5.91 22.34
CA GLY A 56 -0.57 6.97 23.31
C GLY A 56 -1.81 6.69 24.14
N TYR A 57 -2.85 6.13 23.53
CA TYR A 57 -4.07 5.73 24.24
C TYR A 57 -3.82 4.54 25.17
N LEU A 58 -3.08 3.53 24.69
CA LEU A 58 -2.65 2.38 25.49
C LEU A 58 -1.89 2.81 26.75
N GLN A 59 -1.00 3.79 26.65
CA GLN A 59 -0.25 4.28 27.82
C GLN A 59 -1.14 4.94 28.88
N LYS A 60 -2.27 5.54 28.48
CA LYS A 60 -3.19 6.21 29.40
C LYS A 60 -4.24 5.26 30.00
N HIS A 61 -4.76 4.32 29.19
CA HIS A 61 -5.91 3.48 29.56
C HIS A 61 -5.57 2.01 29.76
N GLY A 62 -4.37 1.58 29.38
CA GLY A 62 -3.95 0.17 29.46
C GLY A 62 -4.58 -0.75 28.41
N VAL A 63 -5.38 -0.21 27.48
CA VAL A 63 -6.00 -0.94 26.36
C VAL A 63 -5.94 -0.13 25.07
N TYR A 64 -6.09 -0.79 23.91
CA TYR A 64 -6.32 -0.12 22.62
C TYR A 64 -7.81 0.15 22.40
N THR A 65 -8.13 1.15 21.59
CA THR A 65 -9.52 1.65 21.44
C THR A 65 -10.18 1.16 20.17
N ALA A 66 -9.42 1.05 19.07
CA ALA A 66 -9.90 0.78 17.73
C ALA A 66 -11.04 1.70 17.21
N ASP A 67 -11.31 2.81 17.89
CA ASP A 67 -12.27 3.85 17.54
C ASP A 67 -11.57 5.20 17.34
N PHE A 68 -11.60 5.70 16.10
CA PHE A 68 -11.03 6.99 15.73
C PHE A 68 -11.64 8.17 16.50
N ARG A 69 -12.90 8.07 16.96
CA ARG A 69 -13.54 9.12 17.76
C ARG A 69 -12.88 9.28 19.12
N GLN A 70 -12.47 8.18 19.74
CA GLN A 70 -11.77 8.21 21.02
C GLN A 70 -10.37 8.81 20.85
N LEU A 71 -9.63 8.42 19.81
CA LEU A 71 -8.31 8.98 19.50
C LEU A 71 -8.35 10.50 19.21
N THR A 72 -9.37 10.95 18.49
CA THR A 72 -9.56 12.39 18.17
C THR A 72 -10.05 13.20 19.36
N ALA A 73 -10.96 12.66 20.18
CA ALA A 73 -11.42 13.29 21.42
C ALA A 73 -10.25 13.53 22.40
N GLU A 74 -9.29 12.62 22.43
CA GLU A 74 -8.08 12.74 23.24
C GLU A 74 -6.96 13.57 22.62
N LYS A 75 -7.18 14.13 21.42
CA LYS A 75 -6.18 14.89 20.65
C LYS A 75 -4.91 14.06 20.35
N LEU A 76 -5.03 12.74 20.30
CA LEU A 76 -3.94 11.82 19.93
C LEU A 76 -3.83 11.68 18.41
N LEU A 77 -4.95 11.83 17.70
CA LEU A 77 -5.02 11.76 16.24
C LEU A 77 -5.80 12.96 15.70
N ALA A 78 -5.35 13.53 14.58
CA ALA A 78 -6.14 14.53 13.85
C ALA A 78 -7.28 13.86 13.07
N ASP A 79 -8.47 14.47 13.04
CA ASP A 79 -9.67 13.90 12.40
C ASP A 79 -9.47 13.54 10.92
N SER A 80 -8.65 14.30 10.20
CA SER A 80 -8.36 14.03 8.78
C SER A 80 -7.51 12.77 8.53
N LEU A 81 -6.80 12.26 9.56
CA LEU A 81 -5.90 11.11 9.41
C LEU A 81 -6.64 9.76 9.41
N GLN A 82 -7.90 9.72 9.84
CA GLN A 82 -8.73 8.50 9.84
C GLN A 82 -9.11 8.03 8.42
N PHE A 83 -8.95 8.90 7.42
CA PHE A 83 -9.30 8.61 6.03
C PHE A 83 -8.12 8.04 5.26
N ILE A 84 -8.37 7.10 4.37
CA ILE A 84 -7.38 6.54 3.45
C ILE A 84 -7.07 7.59 2.36
N PRO A 85 -5.80 7.86 2.02
CA PRO A 85 -5.46 8.72 0.89
C PRO A 85 -6.00 8.16 -0.43
N TYR A 86 -6.47 9.02 -1.33
CA TYR A 86 -6.94 8.63 -2.68
C TYR A 86 -8.18 7.71 -2.73
N SER A 87 -8.91 7.55 -1.63
CA SER A 87 -10.03 6.60 -1.51
C SER A 87 -11.42 7.24 -1.56
N ASN A 88 -11.53 8.51 -1.95
CA ASN A 88 -12.79 9.27 -1.92
C ASN A 88 -13.48 9.28 -0.53
N GLY A 89 -12.69 9.31 0.54
CA GLY A 89 -13.21 9.43 1.91
C GLY A 89 -13.47 8.10 2.62
N GLN A 90 -13.03 6.96 2.08
CA GLN A 90 -13.04 5.71 2.84
C GLN A 90 -12.09 5.81 4.03
N ARG A 91 -12.49 5.24 5.17
CA ARG A 91 -11.69 5.21 6.40
C ARG A 91 -10.81 3.97 6.47
N PHE A 92 -9.74 4.07 7.26
CA PHE A 92 -8.96 2.89 7.65
C PHE A 92 -9.82 1.93 8.47
N VAL A 93 -9.51 0.63 8.37
CA VAL A 93 -10.11 -0.39 9.22
C VAL A 93 -9.18 -0.59 10.41
N LEU A 94 -9.68 -0.36 11.62
CA LEU A 94 -8.91 -0.49 12.85
C LEU A 94 -9.55 -1.59 13.70
N GLN A 95 -8.73 -2.50 14.21
CA GLN A 95 -9.18 -3.64 15.00
C GLN A 95 -8.27 -3.82 16.21
N ALA A 96 -8.85 -3.81 17.41
CA ALA A 96 -8.16 -4.08 18.66
C ALA A 96 -8.55 -5.47 19.16
N THR A 97 -7.54 -6.27 19.51
CA THR A 97 -7.68 -7.62 20.04
C THR A 97 -6.72 -7.76 21.23
N VAL A 98 -6.94 -8.74 22.09
CA VAL A 98 -5.96 -9.12 23.12
C VAL A 98 -5.43 -10.50 22.76
N ASP A 99 -4.15 -10.57 22.46
CA ASP A 99 -3.48 -11.84 22.22
C ASP A 99 -3.02 -12.44 23.56
N VAL A 100 -3.22 -13.74 23.72
CA VAL A 100 -2.82 -14.48 24.93
C VAL A 100 -1.64 -15.34 24.55
N SER A 101 -0.45 -14.94 25.03
CA SER A 101 0.76 -15.73 24.82
C SER A 101 0.66 -17.12 25.46
N PRO A 102 1.45 -18.11 25.00
CA PRO A 102 1.50 -19.44 25.62
C PRO A 102 1.81 -19.43 27.13
N THR A 103 2.49 -18.40 27.62
CA THR A 103 2.83 -18.21 29.04
C THR A 103 1.73 -17.48 29.84
N GLY A 104 0.56 -17.23 29.23
CA GLY A 104 -0.60 -16.61 29.88
C GLY A 104 -0.57 -15.08 29.93
N HIS A 105 0.49 -14.43 29.46
CA HIS A 105 0.52 -12.98 29.37
C HIS A 105 -0.45 -12.48 28.30
N ARG A 106 -1.33 -11.56 28.70
CA ARG A 106 -2.24 -10.84 27.83
C ARG A 106 -1.51 -9.65 27.22
N ARG A 107 -1.42 -9.59 25.90
CA ARG A 107 -0.86 -8.46 25.17
C ARG A 107 -1.94 -7.82 24.31
N PRO A 108 -2.31 -6.55 24.57
CA PRO A 108 -3.20 -5.85 23.67
C PRO A 108 -2.50 -5.69 22.31
N LEU A 109 -3.25 -5.91 21.24
CA LEU A 109 -2.82 -5.81 19.86
C LEU A 109 -3.81 -4.92 19.12
N VAL A 110 -3.29 -4.03 18.28
CA VAL A 110 -4.10 -3.26 17.35
C VAL A 110 -3.57 -3.45 15.93
N GLU A 111 -4.48 -3.59 14.99
CA GLU A 111 -4.21 -3.72 13.57
C GLU A 111 -4.94 -2.65 12.79
N CYS A 112 -4.24 -1.99 11.87
CA CYS A 112 -4.80 -0.97 11.00
C CYS A 112 -4.58 -1.38 9.54
N SER A 113 -5.66 -1.42 8.76
CA SER A 113 -5.68 -1.96 7.40
C SER A 113 -6.30 -1.00 6.40
N ALA A 114 -5.78 -1.02 5.17
CA ALA A 114 -6.28 -0.31 4.00
C ALA A 114 -6.21 -1.22 2.75
N PRO A 115 -7.34 -1.55 2.11
CA PRO A 115 -7.37 -2.44 0.95
C PRO A 115 -6.81 -1.75 -0.30
N TYR A 116 -6.24 -2.54 -1.23
CA TYR A 116 -5.72 -2.03 -2.51
C TYR A 116 -6.77 -1.21 -3.28
N GLU A 117 -8.01 -1.69 -3.31
CA GLU A 117 -9.12 -1.03 -4.00
C GLU A 117 -9.36 0.40 -3.52
N ALA A 118 -9.12 0.66 -2.24
CA ALA A 118 -9.33 1.97 -1.63
C ALA A 118 -8.31 2.98 -2.14
N TYR A 119 -7.02 2.74 -1.87
CA TYR A 119 -5.99 3.76 -2.16
C TYR A 119 -5.45 3.69 -3.58
N LEU A 120 -5.67 2.60 -4.32
CA LEU A 120 -5.32 2.50 -5.75
C LEU A 120 -6.47 2.91 -6.66
N ASN A 121 -7.56 3.44 -6.11
CA ASN A 121 -8.71 3.92 -6.89
C ASN A 121 -8.31 4.86 -8.04
N GLY A 122 -8.85 4.63 -9.23
CA GLY A 122 -8.52 5.38 -10.44
C GLY A 122 -7.17 5.05 -11.10
N LEU A 123 -6.48 4.00 -10.66
CA LEU A 123 -5.40 3.36 -11.43
C LEU A 123 -5.97 2.22 -12.30
N ASP A 124 -5.10 1.47 -12.96
CA ASP A 124 -5.48 0.35 -13.85
C ASP A 124 -6.21 -0.77 -13.06
N GLU A 125 -7.51 -0.91 -13.27
CA GLU A 125 -8.37 -1.87 -12.57
C GLU A 125 -7.94 -3.32 -12.79
N ASN A 126 -7.46 -3.68 -13.99
CA ASN A 126 -7.01 -5.04 -14.28
C ASN A 126 -5.70 -5.35 -13.55
N HIS A 127 -4.86 -4.36 -13.32
CA HIS A 127 -3.67 -4.52 -12.49
C HIS A 127 -4.05 -4.61 -11.00
N ILE A 128 -4.99 -3.79 -10.52
CA ILE A 128 -5.48 -3.85 -9.14
C ILE A 128 -6.08 -5.23 -8.83
N LYS A 129 -6.95 -5.76 -9.70
CA LYS A 129 -7.53 -7.10 -9.53
C LYS A 129 -6.47 -8.19 -9.41
N ARG A 130 -5.46 -8.17 -10.29
CA ARG A 130 -4.34 -9.11 -10.21
C ARG A 130 -3.60 -9.04 -8.88
N LEU A 131 -3.35 -7.84 -8.35
CA LEU A 131 -2.72 -7.70 -7.04
C LEU A 131 -3.57 -8.26 -5.90
N ILE A 132 -4.90 -8.11 -6.00
CA ILE A 132 -5.84 -8.65 -5.02
C ILE A 132 -5.85 -10.17 -5.10
N ASP A 133 -5.97 -10.73 -6.30
CA ASP A 133 -5.96 -12.17 -6.56
C ASP A 133 -4.64 -12.81 -6.08
N ASP A 134 -3.49 -12.20 -6.40
CA ASP A 134 -2.17 -12.68 -5.97
C ASP A 134 -2.04 -12.66 -4.44
N ALA A 135 -2.54 -11.61 -3.78
CA ALA A 135 -2.51 -11.51 -2.32
C ALA A 135 -3.42 -12.57 -1.68
N MET A 136 -4.65 -12.74 -2.17
CA MET A 136 -5.59 -13.75 -1.69
C MET A 136 -5.07 -15.17 -1.92
N ALA A 137 -4.48 -15.45 -3.08
CA ALA A 137 -3.87 -16.73 -3.40
C ALA A 137 -2.68 -17.04 -2.47
N ALA A 138 -1.96 -16.01 -2.01
CA ALA A 138 -0.90 -16.13 -1.01
C ALA A 138 -1.41 -16.19 0.45
N GLY A 139 -2.73 -16.15 0.68
CA GLY A 139 -3.33 -16.08 2.02
C GLY A 139 -3.02 -14.78 2.76
N LYS A 140 -2.67 -13.70 2.05
CA LYS A 140 -2.34 -12.38 2.59
C LYS A 140 -3.52 -11.42 2.43
N PHE A 141 -3.57 -10.42 3.31
CA PHE A 141 -4.53 -9.33 3.17
C PHE A 141 -4.29 -8.56 1.85
N PRO A 142 -5.33 -8.31 1.02
CA PRO A 142 -5.20 -7.62 -0.26
C PRO A 142 -5.08 -6.10 -0.09
N GLY A 143 -3.99 -5.66 0.53
CA GLY A 143 -3.69 -4.25 0.78
C GLY A 143 -2.53 -4.06 1.74
N VAL A 144 -2.51 -2.92 2.42
CA VAL A 144 -1.59 -2.65 3.53
C VAL A 144 -2.30 -2.98 4.83
N SER A 145 -1.74 -3.86 5.63
CA SER A 145 -2.15 -4.10 7.02
C SER A 145 -0.92 -4.05 7.91
N ILE A 146 -0.99 -3.26 8.98
CA ILE A 146 0.08 -3.15 9.97
C ILE A 146 -0.53 -3.34 11.35
N GLY A 147 -0.07 -4.38 12.04
CA GLY A 147 -0.31 -4.62 13.45
C GLY A 147 0.86 -4.18 14.33
N ASP A 148 0.61 -4.01 15.62
CA ASP A 148 1.66 -3.77 16.62
C ASP A 148 2.66 -4.94 16.74
N THR A 149 2.28 -6.14 16.29
CA THR A 149 3.12 -7.35 16.25
C THR A 149 4.11 -7.41 15.09
N ASN A 150 4.02 -6.54 14.08
CA ASN A 150 5.06 -6.44 13.03
C ASN A 150 6.23 -5.54 13.47
N GLY A 151 6.61 -5.67 14.74
CA GLY A 151 7.78 -5.10 15.37
C GLY A 151 8.76 -6.18 15.81
N THR A 152 9.09 -7.11 14.93
CA THR A 152 10.32 -7.91 15.06
C THR A 152 11.13 -7.74 13.79
N GLN A 153 12.18 -6.92 13.96
CA GLN A 153 13.48 -6.89 13.30
C GLN A 153 13.65 -7.66 11.99
#